data_AF-A0A8C6R2W1-F1
#
_entry.id   AF-A0A8C6R2W1-F1
#
_cell.length_a   1.000
_cell.length_b   1.000
_cell.length_c   1.000
_cell.angle_alpha   90.00
_cell.angle_beta   90.00
_cell.angle_gamma   90.00
#
_symmetry.space_group_name_H-M   'P 1'
#
loop_
_entity.id
_entity.type
_entity.pdbx_description
1 polymer ?
#
loop_
_entity_poly.entity_id
_entity_poly.type
_entity_poly.pdbx_seq_one_letter_code
_entity_poly.pdbx_strand_id
1 'polypeptide(L)'
;MRFKFSLTALGLEVAMIVLFGLFVEYETDQNASPQGNATKSTKVDQFPQLYPFFQDVHVMIFVGFGFLMTFLKKYGFSGVGFNLFIAALGLQWGTILQGLLHTHGKKFHIGIKSMIHADFSTATVLISFGAVLGKTSPIQMLIMTILEIAVFAGNEYLVTTIFEASDVGASMTIHAFGAYFGLAVAGILYRSGLRQKHKNEESVYHSDLFAMIGTLFLWIFWPSFNSVIAEPGEKQYRAIVNTYLSLVTCVITAYAFSSLVEHRGKLDMSTMAMQGAALGSSIGSAVAGGLVTGLILRLPIWDQPPDEYCFDDAVYWKVPKWREHDDQFLQHENQNHLEPEV
;
A
#
# COMPACT_ATOMS: atom_id res chain seq x y z
N MET A 1 -18.55 11.19 -10.45
CA MET A 1 -18.25 10.43 -9.22
C MET A 1 -19.47 10.01 -8.40
N ARG A 2 -20.42 10.90 -8.01
CA ARG A 2 -21.52 10.60 -7.05
C ARG A 2 -22.18 9.22 -7.20
N PHE A 3 -22.66 8.87 -8.40
CA PHE A 3 -23.32 7.57 -8.61
C PHE A 3 -22.32 6.46 -8.90
N LYS A 4 -21.35 6.68 -9.79
CA LYS A 4 -20.38 5.65 -10.21
C LYS A 4 -19.60 5.10 -9.02
N PHE A 5 -18.99 5.97 -8.20
CA PHE A 5 -18.21 5.55 -7.04
C PHE A 5 -19.07 4.81 -6.02
N SER A 6 -20.23 5.37 -5.66
CA SER A 6 -21.11 4.74 -4.68
C SER A 6 -21.64 3.38 -5.15
N LEU A 7 -22.02 3.25 -6.42
CA LEU A 7 -22.48 1.97 -6.98
C LEU A 7 -21.35 0.94 -7.04
N THR A 8 -20.15 1.34 -7.46
CA THR A 8 -18.98 0.43 -7.48
C THR A 8 -18.63 -0.03 -6.06
N ALA A 9 -18.52 0.89 -5.11
CA ALA A 9 -18.15 0.56 -3.72
C ALA A 9 -19.21 -0.33 -3.05
N LEU A 10 -20.50 0.02 -3.15
CA LEU A 10 -21.57 -0.79 -2.58
C LEU A 10 -21.71 -2.14 -3.29
N GLY A 11 -21.53 -2.18 -4.61
CA GLY A 11 -21.54 -3.44 -5.37
C GLY A 11 -20.42 -4.38 -4.97
N LEU A 12 -19.20 -3.85 -4.79
CA LEU A 12 -18.07 -4.63 -4.28
C LEU A 12 -18.30 -5.11 -2.85
N GLU A 13 -18.81 -4.25 -1.96
CA GLU A 13 -19.11 -4.63 -0.58
C GLU A 13 -20.18 -5.73 -0.49
N VAL A 14 -21.27 -5.62 -1.27
CA VAL A 14 -22.29 -6.68 -1.37
C VAL A 14 -21.66 -7.98 -1.87
N ALA A 15 -20.77 -7.92 -2.87
CA ALA A 15 -20.06 -9.09 -3.35
C ALA A 15 -19.17 -9.70 -2.26
N MET A 16 -18.44 -8.89 -1.48
CA MET A 16 -17.63 -9.37 -0.35
C MET A 16 -18.50 -10.06 0.70
N ILE A 17 -19.61 -9.46 1.12
CA ILE A 17 -20.54 -10.06 2.09
C ILE A 17 -21.03 -11.43 1.62
N VAL A 18 -21.43 -11.54 0.34
CA VAL A 18 -21.87 -12.81 -0.24
C VAL A 18 -20.73 -13.83 -0.24
N LEU A 19 -19.54 -13.45 -0.68
CA LEU A 19 -18.37 -14.33 -0.72
C LEU A 19 -17.95 -14.80 0.68
N PHE A 20 -17.95 -13.91 1.68
CA PHE A 20 -17.71 -14.27 3.08
C PHE A 20 -18.73 -15.28 3.58
N GLY A 21 -20.03 -15.04 3.34
CA GLY A 21 -21.09 -15.97 3.75
C GLY A 21 -21.02 -17.35 3.06
N LEU A 22 -20.47 -17.41 1.85
CA LEU A 22 -20.32 -18.66 1.11
C LEU A 22 -19.06 -19.45 1.49
N PHE A 23 -17.95 -18.78 1.78
CA PHE A 23 -16.64 -19.42 1.84
C PHE A 23 -15.89 -19.30 3.18
N VAL A 24 -16.28 -18.38 4.06
CA VAL A 24 -15.51 -18.06 5.28
C VAL A 24 -16.24 -18.56 6.52
N GLU A 25 -15.53 -19.29 7.37
CA GLU A 25 -16.04 -19.77 8.66
C GLU A 25 -15.10 -19.35 9.80
N TYR A 26 -15.63 -19.20 11.02
CA TYR A 26 -14.78 -19.00 12.19
C TYR A 26 -14.11 -20.30 12.60
N GLU A 27 -12.87 -20.22 13.06
CA GLU A 27 -12.22 -21.35 13.72
C GLU A 27 -12.99 -21.69 15.01
N THR A 28 -13.64 -22.86 15.05
CA THR A 28 -14.36 -23.36 16.23
C THR A 28 -13.58 -24.50 16.88
N ASP A 29 -13.58 -24.58 18.22
CA ASP A 29 -12.91 -25.63 19.01
C ASP A 29 -13.23 -27.07 18.58
N GLN A 30 -14.38 -27.30 17.93
CA GLN A 30 -14.84 -28.63 17.51
C GLN A 30 -14.19 -29.16 16.22
N ASN A 31 -13.51 -28.31 15.43
CA ASN A 31 -12.82 -28.71 14.20
C ASN A 31 -11.32 -28.97 14.40
N ALA A 32 -10.82 -28.87 15.63
CA ALA A 32 -9.50 -29.37 15.99
C ALA A 32 -9.55 -30.91 16.00
N SER A 33 -9.07 -31.54 14.92
CA SER A 33 -8.98 -33.00 14.78
C SER A 33 -8.56 -33.68 16.09
N PRO A 34 -9.37 -34.59 16.68
CA PRO A 34 -8.96 -35.40 17.81
C PRO A 34 -8.17 -36.59 17.26
N GLN A 35 -6.94 -36.36 16.80
CA GLN A 35 -6.03 -37.44 16.47
C GLN A 35 -4.81 -37.46 17.40
N GLY A 36 -4.91 -38.36 18.38
CA GLY A 36 -3.77 -39.05 18.97
C GLY A 36 -3.11 -38.36 20.15
N ASN A 37 -2.95 -39.11 21.23
CA ASN A 37 -2.19 -38.75 22.42
C ASN A 37 -0.78 -38.21 22.09
N ALA A 38 -0.63 -36.88 22.07
CA ALA A 38 0.62 -36.17 22.28
C ALA A 38 0.29 -34.76 22.81
N THR A 39 0.88 -34.39 23.95
CA THR A 39 0.98 -33.04 24.55
C THR A 39 0.02 -31.96 24.00
N LYS A 40 -1.07 -31.71 24.73
CA LYS A 40 -1.95 -30.53 24.57
C LYS A 40 -1.16 -29.24 24.83
N SER A 41 -0.63 -28.62 23.77
CA SER A 41 -0.23 -27.20 23.70
C SER A 41 0.33 -26.96 22.30
N THR A 42 -0.41 -26.32 21.40
CA THR A 42 0.15 -25.85 20.10
C THR A 42 -0.79 -24.96 19.29
N LYS A 43 -2.11 -25.18 19.30
CA LYS A 43 -3.03 -24.40 18.44
C LYS A 43 -3.73 -23.22 19.15
N VAL A 44 -4.24 -23.42 20.37
CA VAL A 44 -4.80 -22.34 21.20
C VAL A 44 -3.70 -21.36 21.66
N ASP A 45 -2.44 -21.82 21.70
CA ASP A 45 -1.28 -21.03 22.12
C ASP A 45 -0.74 -20.06 21.04
N GLN A 46 -1.22 -20.14 19.79
CA GLN A 46 -0.77 -19.22 18.71
C GLN A 46 -1.47 -17.87 18.73
N PHE A 47 -2.69 -17.77 19.26
CA PHE A 47 -3.44 -16.52 19.34
C PHE A 47 -2.70 -15.43 20.14
N PRO A 48 -2.26 -15.66 21.40
CA PRO A 48 -1.52 -14.65 22.16
C PRO A 48 -0.15 -14.32 21.55
N GLN A 49 0.41 -15.17 20.69
CA GLN A 49 1.73 -14.96 20.09
C GLN A 49 1.67 -14.17 18.77
N LEU A 50 0.66 -14.40 17.92
CA LEU A 50 0.57 -13.76 16.60
C LEU A 50 -0.21 -12.45 16.61
N TYR A 51 -1.12 -12.25 17.56
CA TYR A 51 -1.93 -11.03 17.62
C TYR A 51 -1.09 -9.74 17.71
N PRO A 52 -0.02 -9.66 18.53
CA PRO A 52 0.83 -8.46 18.56
C PRO A 52 1.49 -8.16 17.21
N PHE A 53 2.02 -9.19 16.52
CA PHE A 53 2.58 -9.01 15.18
C PHE A 53 1.53 -8.54 14.17
N PHE A 54 0.31 -9.09 14.24
CA PHE A 54 -0.80 -8.60 13.44
C PHE A 54 -1.07 -7.11 13.70
N GLN A 55 -1.14 -6.68 14.96
CA GLN A 55 -1.37 -5.27 15.29
C GLN A 55 -0.29 -4.36 14.69
N ASP A 56 0.98 -4.75 14.81
CA ASP A 56 2.11 -4.00 14.24
C ASP A 56 1.99 -3.86 12.72
N VAL A 57 1.76 -4.97 12.01
CA VAL A 57 1.56 -4.98 10.56
C VAL A 57 0.33 -4.15 10.16
N HIS A 58 -0.77 -4.30 10.89
CA HIS A 58 -2.00 -3.56 10.61
C HIS A 58 -1.80 -2.04 10.80
N VAL A 59 -1.03 -1.61 11.80
CA VAL A 59 -0.67 -0.19 11.97
C VAL A 59 0.20 0.29 10.80
N MET A 60 1.11 -0.54 10.28
CA MET A 60 1.87 -0.20 9.07
C MET A 60 0.94 0.05 7.88
N ILE A 61 -0.11 -0.74 7.68
CA ILE A 61 -1.09 -0.57 6.59
C ILE A 61 -1.86 0.74 6.71
N PHE A 62 -2.45 1.04 7.87
CA PHE A 62 -3.35 2.18 8.00
C PHE A 62 -2.64 3.50 8.34
N VAL A 63 -1.67 3.45 9.26
CA VAL A 63 -0.95 4.65 9.72
C VAL A 63 0.33 4.83 8.92
N GLY A 64 1.12 3.76 8.77
CA GLY A 64 2.40 3.78 8.08
C GLY A 64 2.29 4.29 6.65
N PHE A 65 1.70 3.48 5.76
CA PHE A 65 1.45 3.86 4.37
C PHE A 65 0.53 5.08 4.26
N GLY A 66 -0.55 5.12 5.06
CA GLY A 66 -1.55 6.18 5.02
C GLY A 66 -0.96 7.58 5.24
N PHE A 67 -0.16 7.77 6.29
CA PHE A 67 0.48 9.06 6.55
C PHE A 67 1.69 9.28 5.64
N LEU A 68 2.46 8.26 5.27
CA LEU A 68 3.60 8.41 4.35
C LEU A 68 3.20 9.12 3.05
N MET A 69 2.03 8.78 2.50
CA MET A 69 1.49 9.36 1.27
C MET A 69 0.92 10.78 1.41
N THR A 70 0.95 11.37 2.61
CA THR A 70 0.46 12.73 2.86
C THR A 70 1.49 13.83 2.57
N PHE A 71 2.69 13.47 2.09
CA PHE A 71 3.74 14.43 1.76
C PHE A 71 3.31 15.46 0.71
N LEU A 72 2.39 15.09 -0.20
CA LEU A 72 1.83 15.98 -1.21
C LEU A 72 0.94 17.06 -0.58
N LYS A 73 1.35 18.33 -0.69
CA LYS A 73 0.75 19.47 0.02
C LYS A 73 -0.77 19.65 -0.17
N LYS A 74 -1.29 19.25 -1.34
CA LYS A 74 -2.70 19.37 -1.73
C LYS A 74 -3.42 18.03 -1.90
N TYR A 75 -2.78 16.92 -1.56
CA TYR A 75 -3.34 15.57 -1.74
C TYR A 75 -3.40 14.77 -0.43
N GLY A 76 -3.36 15.45 0.71
CA GLY A 76 -3.32 14.81 2.03
C GLY A 76 -4.59 14.01 2.34
N PHE A 77 -5.78 14.52 2.00
CA PHE A 77 -7.05 13.80 2.25
C PHE A 77 -7.13 12.55 1.38
N SER A 78 -6.76 12.66 0.11
CA SER A 78 -6.76 11.55 -0.83
C SER A 78 -5.66 10.54 -0.50
N GLY A 79 -4.48 10.98 -0.04
CA GLY A 79 -3.41 10.09 0.42
C GLY A 79 -3.87 9.15 1.53
N VAL A 80 -4.29 9.70 2.67
CA VAL A 80 -4.73 8.88 3.82
C VAL A 80 -6.12 8.26 3.61
N GLY A 81 -7.04 9.01 3.00
CA GLY A 81 -8.42 8.57 2.78
C GLY A 81 -8.54 7.49 1.72
N PHE A 82 -7.74 7.56 0.64
CA PHE A 82 -7.73 6.49 -0.36
C PHE A 82 -7.01 5.27 0.17
N ASN A 83 -5.92 5.44 0.91
CA ASN A 83 -5.28 4.35 1.65
C ASN A 83 -6.27 3.57 2.51
N LEU A 84 -7.10 4.28 3.29
CA LEU A 84 -8.10 3.66 4.17
C LEU A 84 -9.08 2.75 3.43
N PHE A 85 -9.67 3.20 2.32
CA PHE A 85 -10.64 2.35 1.60
C PHE A 85 -9.96 1.27 0.76
N ILE A 86 -8.77 1.54 0.20
CA ILE A 86 -7.98 0.51 -0.50
C ILE A 86 -7.66 -0.61 0.47
N ALA A 87 -7.23 -0.27 1.68
CA ALA A 87 -6.94 -1.23 2.73
C ALA A 87 -8.20 -1.98 3.17
N ALA A 88 -9.31 -1.28 3.44
CA ALA A 88 -10.57 -1.93 3.83
C ALA A 88 -11.06 -2.95 2.79
N LEU A 89 -10.98 -2.63 1.49
CA LEU A 89 -11.32 -3.57 0.42
C LEU A 89 -10.27 -4.69 0.30
N GLY A 90 -8.99 -4.32 0.37
CA GLY A 90 -7.86 -5.24 0.21
C GLY A 90 -7.85 -6.34 1.27
N LEU A 91 -8.16 -6.01 2.52
CA LEU A 91 -8.24 -6.99 3.60
C LEU A 91 -9.36 -8.01 3.36
N GLN A 92 -10.53 -7.56 2.93
CA GLN A 92 -11.65 -8.46 2.62
C GLN A 92 -11.31 -9.37 1.44
N TRP A 93 -10.85 -8.78 0.34
CA TRP A 93 -10.58 -9.51 -0.89
C TRP A 93 -9.36 -10.43 -0.76
N GLY A 94 -8.29 -9.97 -0.12
CA GLY A 94 -7.09 -10.75 0.17
C GLY A 94 -7.41 -11.98 1.02
N THR A 95 -8.20 -11.80 2.09
CA THR A 95 -8.66 -12.91 2.94
C THR A 95 -9.39 -13.98 2.11
N ILE A 96 -10.39 -13.57 1.30
CA ILE A 96 -11.15 -14.49 0.45
C ILE A 96 -10.23 -15.20 -0.53
N LEU A 97 -9.45 -14.45 -1.29
CA LEU A 97 -8.73 -15.01 -2.42
C LEU A 97 -7.60 -15.94 -1.98
N GLN A 98 -6.81 -15.52 -0.99
CA GLN A 98 -5.78 -16.39 -0.43
C GLN A 98 -6.41 -17.63 0.21
N GLY A 99 -7.49 -17.47 0.98
CA GLY A 99 -8.20 -18.60 1.57
C GLY A 99 -8.66 -19.62 0.53
N LEU A 100 -9.31 -19.15 -0.55
CA LEU A 100 -9.78 -20.00 -1.65
C LEU A 100 -8.63 -20.69 -2.40
N LEU A 101 -7.51 -20.01 -2.63
CA LEU A 101 -6.35 -20.62 -3.29
C LEU A 101 -5.73 -21.73 -2.45
N HIS A 102 -5.57 -21.51 -1.14
CA HIS A 102 -5.02 -22.50 -0.21
C HIS A 102 -5.93 -23.72 -0.02
N THR A 103 -7.25 -23.55 -0.10
CA THR A 103 -8.22 -24.65 0.07
C THR A 103 -8.72 -25.24 -1.25
N HIS A 104 -8.17 -24.81 -2.38
CA HIS A 104 -8.59 -25.21 -3.72
C HIS A 104 -10.11 -25.00 -3.97
N GLY A 105 -10.62 -23.84 -3.55
CA GLY A 105 -12.00 -23.40 -3.77
C GLY A 105 -13.01 -23.91 -2.73
N LYS A 106 -12.55 -24.56 -1.66
CA LYS A 106 -13.41 -25.00 -0.55
C LYS A 106 -13.55 -23.89 0.50
N LYS A 107 -14.52 -24.06 1.41
CA LYS A 107 -14.62 -23.21 2.59
C LYS A 107 -13.33 -23.26 3.42
N PHE A 108 -13.01 -22.15 4.06
CA PHE A 108 -11.81 -22.00 4.89
C PHE A 108 -12.11 -21.24 6.18
N HIS A 109 -11.25 -21.43 7.18
CA HIS A 109 -11.38 -20.79 8.48
C HIS A 109 -10.57 -19.48 8.53
N ILE A 110 -11.21 -18.40 8.98
CA ILE A 110 -10.53 -17.14 9.24
C ILE A 110 -9.87 -17.17 10.63
N GLY A 111 -8.60 -16.76 10.67
CA GLY A 111 -7.81 -16.57 11.89
C GLY A 111 -6.76 -15.47 11.73
N ILE A 112 -5.97 -15.22 12.77
CA ILE A 112 -4.97 -14.13 12.77
C ILE A 112 -3.97 -14.28 11.62
N LYS A 113 -3.53 -15.51 11.34
CA LYS A 113 -2.59 -15.77 10.22
C LYS A 113 -3.18 -15.34 8.87
N SER A 114 -4.45 -15.67 8.60
CA SER A 114 -5.11 -15.22 7.36
C SER A 114 -5.25 -13.69 7.30
N MET A 115 -5.48 -13.04 8.44
CA MET A 115 -5.55 -11.58 8.51
C MET A 115 -4.19 -10.95 8.16
N ILE A 116 -3.09 -11.48 8.69
CA ILE A 116 -1.72 -11.03 8.35
C ILE A 116 -1.42 -11.20 6.86
N HIS A 117 -1.78 -12.35 6.26
CA HIS A 117 -1.59 -12.55 4.81
C HIS A 117 -2.46 -11.58 3.99
N ALA A 118 -3.65 -11.22 4.46
CA ALA A 118 -4.48 -10.21 3.83
C ALA A 118 -3.85 -8.81 3.94
N ASP A 119 -3.29 -8.44 5.08
CA ASP A 119 -2.50 -7.21 5.25
C ASP A 119 -1.30 -7.18 4.28
N PHE A 120 -0.60 -8.31 4.09
CA PHE A 120 0.51 -8.42 3.14
C PHE A 120 0.09 -8.19 1.69
N SER A 121 -1.00 -8.83 1.25
CA SER A 121 -1.53 -8.59 -0.10
C SER A 121 -1.98 -7.13 -0.27
N THR A 122 -2.50 -6.52 0.78
CA THR A 122 -2.92 -5.11 0.80
C THR A 122 -1.72 -4.17 0.74
N ALA A 123 -0.64 -4.46 1.48
CA ALA A 123 0.61 -3.70 1.44
C ALA A 123 1.15 -3.58 0.01
N THR A 124 1.08 -4.67 -0.76
CA THR A 124 1.44 -4.68 -2.18
C THR A 124 0.69 -3.63 -2.98
N VAL A 125 -0.64 -3.56 -2.82
CA VAL A 125 -1.49 -2.56 -3.50
C VAL A 125 -1.15 -1.14 -3.07
N LEU A 126 -0.81 -0.94 -1.79
CA LEU A 126 -0.40 0.37 -1.27
C LEU A 126 0.95 0.83 -1.82
N ILE A 127 1.87 -0.10 -2.07
CA ILE A 127 3.12 0.18 -2.79
C ILE A 127 2.82 0.61 -4.23
N SER A 128 1.96 -0.13 -4.93
CA SER A 128 1.52 0.24 -6.29
C SER A 128 0.80 1.58 -6.33
N PHE A 129 -0.02 1.88 -5.31
CA PHE A 129 -0.71 3.16 -5.18
C PHE A 129 0.29 4.32 -5.13
N GLY A 130 1.44 4.16 -4.46
CA GLY A 130 2.52 5.15 -4.45
C GLY A 130 2.98 5.57 -5.86
N ALA A 131 3.04 4.64 -6.83
CA ALA A 131 3.47 4.95 -8.21
C ALA A 131 2.43 5.77 -9.01
N VAL A 132 1.15 5.61 -8.67
CA VAL A 132 0.01 6.27 -9.34
C VAL A 132 -0.66 7.36 -8.49
N LEU A 133 -0.06 7.68 -7.34
CA LEU A 133 -0.54 8.65 -6.37
C LEU A 133 -0.81 10.01 -7.03
N GLY A 134 -1.94 10.64 -6.69
CA GLY A 134 -2.33 11.94 -7.22
C GLY A 134 -2.87 11.96 -8.65
N LYS A 135 -2.78 10.85 -9.41
CA LYS A 135 -3.13 10.81 -10.84
C LYS A 135 -4.35 9.93 -11.14
N THR A 136 -4.81 9.19 -10.15
CA THR A 136 -5.88 8.18 -10.27
C THR A 136 -7.10 8.55 -9.44
N SER A 137 -8.27 8.08 -9.88
CA SER A 137 -9.53 8.26 -9.17
C SER A 137 -9.74 7.18 -8.10
N PRO A 138 -10.62 7.39 -7.11
CA PRO A 138 -10.92 6.36 -6.14
C PRO A 138 -11.55 5.11 -6.77
N ILE A 139 -12.25 5.24 -7.90
CA ILE A 139 -12.79 4.10 -8.65
C ILE A 139 -11.66 3.29 -9.28
N GLN A 140 -10.67 3.95 -9.90
CA GLN A 140 -9.50 3.26 -10.44
C GLN A 140 -8.77 2.49 -9.34
N MET A 141 -8.69 3.05 -8.14
CA MET A 141 -8.07 2.36 -7.01
C MET A 141 -8.83 1.12 -6.57
N LEU A 142 -10.17 1.16 -6.46
CA LEU A 142 -10.98 -0.03 -6.15
C LEU A 142 -10.77 -1.15 -7.18
N ILE A 143 -10.72 -0.81 -8.47
CA ILE A 143 -10.49 -1.79 -9.55
C ILE A 143 -9.06 -2.34 -9.51
N MET A 144 -8.07 -1.47 -9.28
CA MET A 144 -6.67 -1.87 -9.14
C MET A 144 -6.51 -2.86 -7.98
N THR A 145 -7.11 -2.59 -6.80
CA THR A 145 -7.05 -3.47 -5.64
C THR A 145 -7.53 -4.89 -5.96
N ILE A 146 -8.68 -5.03 -6.65
CA ILE A 146 -9.22 -6.34 -7.00
C ILE A 146 -8.29 -7.10 -7.94
N LEU A 147 -7.81 -6.43 -8.99
CA LEU A 147 -6.96 -7.05 -10.01
C LEU A 147 -5.57 -7.38 -9.48
N GLU A 148 -4.97 -6.46 -8.73
CA GLU A 148 -3.62 -6.62 -8.21
C GLU A 148 -3.54 -7.73 -7.17
N ILE A 149 -4.48 -7.80 -6.22
CA ILE A 149 -4.53 -8.90 -5.24
C ILE A 149 -4.73 -10.24 -5.95
N ALA A 150 -5.50 -10.27 -7.05
CA ALA A 150 -5.66 -11.47 -7.86
C ALA A 150 -4.32 -11.98 -8.45
N VAL A 151 -3.55 -11.06 -9.04
CA VAL A 151 -2.23 -11.39 -9.60
C VAL A 151 -1.22 -11.70 -8.49
N PHE A 152 -1.24 -10.94 -7.39
CA PHE A 152 -0.39 -11.15 -6.22
C PHE A 152 -0.56 -12.56 -5.67
N ALA A 153 -1.79 -13.03 -5.47
CA ALA A 153 -2.02 -14.34 -4.88
C ALA A 153 -1.52 -15.48 -5.79
N GLY A 154 -1.67 -15.33 -7.11
CA GLY A 154 -1.05 -16.25 -8.08
C GLY A 154 0.48 -16.19 -8.06
N ASN A 155 1.07 -14.99 -7.92
CA ASN A 155 2.50 -14.79 -7.80
C ASN A 155 3.07 -15.40 -6.50
N GLU A 156 2.40 -15.17 -5.37
CA GLU A 156 2.74 -15.73 -4.07
C GLU A 156 2.74 -17.25 -4.13
N TYR A 157 1.70 -17.86 -4.70
CA TYR A 157 1.63 -19.31 -4.90
C TYR A 157 2.79 -19.82 -5.79
N LEU A 158 3.06 -19.15 -6.91
CA LEU A 158 4.16 -19.52 -7.80
C LEU A 158 5.52 -19.46 -7.10
N VAL A 159 5.83 -18.35 -6.41
CA VAL A 159 7.14 -18.12 -5.79
C VAL A 159 7.35 -19.04 -4.58
N THR A 160 6.35 -19.15 -3.71
CA THR A 160 6.50 -19.87 -2.42
C THR A 160 6.23 -21.36 -2.53
N THR A 161 5.29 -21.79 -3.38
CA THR A 161 4.85 -23.19 -3.45
C THR A 161 5.46 -23.94 -4.63
N ILE A 162 5.56 -23.30 -5.81
CA ILE A 162 6.08 -23.97 -7.00
C ILE A 162 7.61 -23.84 -7.09
N PHE A 163 8.15 -22.64 -6.86
CA PHE A 163 9.59 -22.41 -6.88
C PHE A 163 10.28 -22.66 -5.54
N GLU A 164 9.52 -22.86 -4.47
CA GLU A 164 10.03 -23.08 -3.10
C GLU A 164 11.05 -22.01 -2.66
N ALA A 165 10.88 -20.77 -3.16
CA ALA A 165 11.80 -19.69 -2.88
C ALA A 165 11.62 -19.15 -1.45
N SER A 166 12.73 -18.83 -0.79
CA SER A 166 12.71 -18.20 0.54
C SER A 166 12.52 -16.68 0.41
N ASP A 167 11.41 -16.17 0.96
CA ASP A 167 11.08 -14.74 0.96
C ASP A 167 10.37 -14.31 2.24
N VAL A 168 10.94 -14.63 3.40
CA VAL A 168 10.33 -14.38 4.72
C VAL A 168 10.00 -12.90 4.97
N GLY A 169 10.84 -11.99 4.49
CA GLY A 169 10.59 -10.54 4.55
C GLY A 169 9.85 -9.98 3.35
N ALA A 170 9.32 -10.84 2.48
CA ALA A 170 8.51 -10.50 1.30
C ALA A 170 9.15 -9.43 0.38
N SER A 171 10.47 -9.44 0.27
CA SER A 171 11.21 -8.49 -0.56
C SER A 171 10.91 -8.71 -2.05
N MET A 172 10.60 -9.95 -2.44
CA MET A 172 10.20 -10.29 -3.81
C MET A 172 8.67 -10.19 -3.96
N THR A 173 7.92 -10.96 -3.17
CA THR A 173 6.47 -11.15 -3.37
C THR A 173 5.64 -9.92 -3.07
N ILE A 174 6.06 -9.04 -2.15
CA ILE A 174 5.35 -7.79 -1.82
C ILE A 174 6.08 -6.59 -2.45
N HIS A 175 7.31 -6.32 -2.03
CA HIS A 175 7.95 -5.04 -2.34
C HIS A 175 8.33 -4.89 -3.80
N ALA A 176 9.10 -5.84 -4.35
CA ALA A 176 9.45 -5.82 -5.76
C ALA A 176 8.19 -5.96 -6.63
N PHE A 177 7.31 -6.93 -6.32
CA PHE A 177 6.08 -7.11 -7.07
C PHE A 177 5.24 -5.83 -7.13
N GLY A 178 4.89 -5.22 -5.98
CA GLY A 178 4.07 -4.01 -5.93
C GLY A 178 4.75 -2.83 -6.63
N ALA A 179 6.06 -2.63 -6.42
CA ALA A 179 6.77 -1.53 -7.07
C ALA A 179 6.72 -1.64 -8.60
N TYR A 180 7.03 -2.81 -9.16
CA TYR A 180 7.03 -3.01 -10.61
C TYR A 180 5.61 -3.08 -11.21
N PHE A 181 4.63 -3.58 -10.46
CA PHE A 181 3.23 -3.57 -10.86
C PHE A 181 2.74 -2.12 -10.97
N GLY A 182 2.92 -1.32 -9.91
CA GLY A 182 2.58 0.09 -9.90
C GLY A 182 3.29 0.90 -10.99
N LEU A 183 4.58 0.66 -11.23
CA LEU A 183 5.32 1.30 -12.32
C LEU A 183 4.79 0.91 -13.70
N ALA A 184 4.42 -0.35 -13.92
CA ALA A 184 3.81 -0.78 -15.17
C ALA A 184 2.43 -0.14 -15.40
N VAL A 185 1.60 -0.06 -14.35
CA VAL A 185 0.33 0.68 -14.39
C VAL A 185 0.59 2.16 -14.71
N ALA A 186 1.51 2.81 -14.00
CA ALA A 186 1.87 4.20 -14.22
C ALA A 186 2.40 4.46 -15.64
N GLY A 187 3.16 3.52 -16.21
CA GLY A 187 3.65 3.57 -17.59
C GLY A 187 2.53 3.54 -18.61
N ILE A 188 1.49 2.71 -18.43
CA ILE A 188 0.32 2.69 -19.32
C ILE A 188 -0.55 3.95 -19.14
N LEU A 189 -0.68 4.42 -17.90
CA LEU A 189 -1.41 5.64 -17.55
C LEU A 189 -0.63 6.93 -17.85
N TYR A 190 0.53 6.83 -18.50
CA TYR A 190 1.36 7.98 -18.85
C TYR A 190 0.56 9.06 -19.60
N ARG A 191 0.79 10.32 -19.22
CA ARG A 191 0.15 11.49 -19.81
C ARG A 191 1.23 12.50 -20.17
N SER A 192 1.26 12.92 -21.44
CA SER A 192 2.27 13.86 -21.93
C SER A 192 2.19 15.24 -21.25
N GLY A 193 1.00 15.66 -20.80
CA GLY A 193 0.79 16.90 -20.06
C GLY A 193 1.47 16.93 -18.68
N LEU A 194 1.77 15.76 -18.11
CA LEU A 194 2.46 15.60 -16.82
C LEU A 194 3.96 15.28 -16.97
N ARG A 195 4.52 15.45 -18.18
CA ARG A 195 5.96 15.22 -18.40
C ARG A 195 6.83 16.20 -17.62
N GLN A 196 6.35 17.43 -17.47
CA GLN A 196 6.98 18.42 -16.59
C GLN A 196 6.38 18.28 -15.19
N LYS A 197 7.19 18.54 -14.16
CA LYS A 197 6.77 18.47 -12.76
C LYS A 197 5.49 19.29 -12.56
N HIS A 198 4.44 18.66 -12.04
CA HIS A 198 3.18 19.34 -11.81
C HIS A 198 3.30 20.30 -10.61
N LYS A 199 2.65 21.47 -10.65
CA LYS A 199 2.72 22.49 -9.59
C LYS A 199 2.27 22.00 -8.20
N ASN A 200 1.41 20.98 -8.17
CA ASN A 200 0.92 20.36 -6.93
C ASN A 200 1.73 19.11 -6.52
N GLU A 201 2.67 18.66 -7.34
CA GLU A 201 3.56 17.53 -7.06
C GLU A 201 4.75 17.99 -6.21
N GLU A 202 4.45 18.52 -5.02
CA GLU A 202 5.43 18.99 -4.06
C GLU A 202 4.92 18.90 -2.63
N SER A 203 5.83 19.01 -1.67
CA SER A 203 5.54 19.06 -0.25
C SER A 203 5.64 20.47 0.31
N VAL A 204 5.11 20.64 1.52
CA VAL A 204 5.33 21.79 2.39
C VAL A 204 5.72 21.28 3.77
N TYR A 205 6.28 22.15 4.61
CA TYR A 205 6.82 21.77 5.93
C TYR A 205 5.87 20.87 6.75
N HIS A 206 4.59 21.25 6.87
CA HIS A 206 3.64 20.46 7.64
C HIS A 206 3.25 19.13 6.98
N SER A 207 3.21 19.06 5.64
CA SER A 207 2.89 17.80 4.95
C SER A 207 4.04 16.80 5.08
N ASP A 208 5.29 17.28 5.07
CA ASP A 208 6.46 16.44 5.36
C ASP A 208 6.49 15.96 6.81
N LEU A 209 6.12 16.81 7.78
CA LEU A 209 5.97 16.39 9.17
C LEU A 209 4.90 15.30 9.34
N PHE A 210 3.77 15.41 8.63
CA PHE A 210 2.76 14.35 8.61
C PHE A 210 3.26 13.07 7.94
N ALA A 211 3.98 13.18 6.82
CA ALA A 211 4.59 12.03 6.15
C ALA A 211 5.55 11.26 7.05
N MET A 212 6.33 11.98 7.87
CA MET A 212 7.24 11.37 8.84
C MET A 212 6.54 10.54 9.92
N ILE A 213 5.28 10.84 10.26
CA ILE A 213 4.51 9.95 11.15
C ILE A 213 4.42 8.56 10.50
N GLY A 214 4.05 8.51 9.22
CA GLY A 214 4.01 7.27 8.45
C GLY A 214 5.36 6.56 8.41
N THR A 215 6.43 7.28 8.06
CA THR A 215 7.80 6.74 8.04
C THR A 215 8.21 6.13 9.38
N LEU A 216 7.92 6.78 10.50
CA LEU A 216 8.28 6.29 11.83
C LEU A 216 7.50 5.02 12.20
N PHE A 217 6.20 4.97 11.94
CA PHE A 217 5.40 3.77 12.21
C PHE A 217 5.82 2.58 11.35
N LEU A 218 6.16 2.81 10.08
CA LEU A 218 6.74 1.78 9.23
C LEU A 218 8.08 1.29 9.80
N TRP A 219 8.99 2.22 10.13
CA TRP A 219 10.32 1.89 10.62
C TRP A 219 10.30 1.12 11.95
N ILE A 220 9.47 1.54 12.91
CA ILE A 220 9.38 0.91 14.24
C ILE A 220 8.82 -0.52 14.14
N PHE A 221 7.83 -0.74 13.27
CA PHE A 221 7.13 -2.03 13.17
C PHE A 221 7.66 -2.98 12.08
N TRP A 222 8.61 -2.54 11.25
CA TRP A 222 9.21 -3.41 10.23
C TRP A 222 9.84 -4.71 10.75
N PRO A 223 10.49 -4.75 11.95
CA PRO A 223 10.98 -6.01 12.51
C PRO A 223 9.87 -7.05 12.71
N SER A 224 8.65 -6.61 13.06
CA SER A 224 7.46 -7.47 13.16
C SER A 224 7.04 -7.97 11.78
N PHE A 225 6.98 -7.08 10.79
CA PHE A 225 6.65 -7.41 9.40
C PHE A 225 7.57 -8.49 8.82
N ASN A 226 8.88 -8.35 9.00
CA ASN A 226 9.88 -9.28 8.44
C ASN A 226 9.98 -10.62 9.19
N SER A 227 9.35 -10.75 10.37
CA SER A 227 9.53 -11.92 11.23
C SER A 227 8.25 -12.70 11.52
N VAL A 228 7.07 -12.13 11.25
CA VAL A 228 5.79 -12.76 11.58
C VAL A 228 5.55 -14.10 10.86
N ILE A 229 6.09 -14.28 9.64
CA ILE A 229 6.02 -15.55 8.91
C ILE A 229 7.29 -16.42 9.04
N ALA A 230 8.28 -15.96 9.80
CA ALA A 230 9.46 -16.78 10.10
C ALA A 230 9.10 -17.93 11.03
N GLU A 231 9.84 -19.04 10.95
CA GLU A 231 9.68 -20.13 11.92
C GLU A 231 9.93 -19.61 13.35
N PRO A 232 9.02 -19.88 14.31
CA PRO A 232 9.16 -19.44 15.69
C PRO A 232 10.47 -19.91 16.33
N GLY A 233 11.04 -19.09 17.21
CA GLY A 233 12.31 -19.35 17.88
C GLY A 233 13.47 -18.58 17.25
N GLU A 234 14.57 -19.27 16.93
CA GLU A 234 15.82 -18.62 16.53
C GLU A 234 15.70 -17.85 15.19
N LYS A 235 15.01 -18.42 14.19
CA LYS A 235 14.86 -17.76 12.87
C LYS A 235 14.05 -16.48 12.98
N GLN A 236 12.93 -16.51 13.70
CA GLN A 236 12.13 -15.32 13.98
C GLN A 236 12.93 -14.26 14.76
N TYR A 237 13.64 -14.65 15.82
CA TYR A 237 14.51 -13.74 16.58
C TYR A 237 15.58 -13.08 15.70
N ARG A 238 16.24 -13.87 14.84
CA ARG A 238 17.25 -13.36 13.89
C ARG A 238 16.64 -12.41 12.87
N ALA A 239 15.43 -12.68 12.37
CA ALA A 239 14.72 -11.78 11.46
C ALA A 239 14.43 -10.42 12.12
N ILE A 240 14.00 -10.42 13.39
CA ILE A 240 13.77 -9.19 14.18
C ILE A 240 15.08 -8.40 14.32
N VAL A 241 16.13 -9.03 14.86
CA VAL A 241 17.41 -8.34 15.16
C VAL A 241 18.10 -7.85 13.90
N ASN A 242 18.13 -8.65 12.83
CA ASN A 242 18.75 -8.23 11.57
C ASN A 242 17.99 -7.08 10.91
N THR A 243 16.65 -7.10 10.95
CA THR A 243 15.84 -5.99 10.43
C THR A 243 16.10 -4.71 11.22
N TYR A 244 16.12 -4.79 12.55
CA TYR A 244 16.45 -3.67 13.42
C TYR A 244 17.83 -3.06 13.10
N LEU A 245 18.88 -3.89 13.04
CA LEU A 245 20.25 -3.42 12.75
C LEU A 245 20.40 -2.86 11.33
N SER A 246 19.72 -3.47 10.35
CA SER A 246 19.70 -2.99 8.97
C SER A 246 19.03 -1.62 8.88
N LEU A 247 17.90 -1.42 9.56
CA LEU A 247 17.18 -0.15 9.60
C LEU A 247 17.97 0.96 10.28
N VAL A 248 18.61 0.69 11.41
CA VAL A 248 19.48 1.67 12.09
C VAL A 248 20.61 2.11 11.17
N THR A 249 21.24 1.17 10.47
CA THR A 249 22.32 1.48 9.52
C THR A 249 21.81 2.27 8.32
N CYS A 250 20.66 1.88 7.77
CA CYS A 250 20.00 2.54 6.64
C CYS A 250 19.67 4.01 6.92
N VAL A 251 19.22 4.33 8.15
CA VAL A 251 18.96 5.73 8.53
C VAL A 251 20.24 6.56 8.48
N ILE A 252 21.31 6.11 9.13
CA ILE A 252 22.56 6.89 9.16
C ILE A 252 23.14 7.07 7.75
N THR A 253 23.11 6.03 6.92
CA THR A 253 23.60 6.13 5.54
C THR A 253 22.70 7.03 4.68
N ALA A 254 21.38 6.94 4.80
CA ALA A 254 20.45 7.79 4.07
C ALA A 254 20.65 9.28 4.40
N TYR A 255 20.83 9.62 5.69
CA TYR A 255 21.14 10.99 6.11
C TYR A 255 22.49 11.47 5.55
N ALA A 256 23.53 10.63 5.62
CA ALA A 256 24.84 10.95 5.09
C ALA A 256 24.80 11.19 3.57
N PHE A 257 24.16 10.30 2.81
CA PHE A 257 24.02 10.45 1.36
C PHE A 257 23.11 11.63 0.97
N SER A 258 22.03 11.90 1.72
CA SER A 258 21.18 13.08 1.50
C SER A 258 22.01 14.36 1.59
N SER A 259 22.86 14.50 2.61
CA SER A 259 23.77 15.65 2.75
C SER A 259 24.83 15.68 1.65
N LEU A 260 25.43 14.55 1.29
CA LEU A 260 26.51 14.48 0.29
C LEU A 260 26.05 14.82 -1.13
N VAL A 261 24.82 14.47 -1.50
CA VAL A 261 24.27 14.71 -2.83
C VAL A 261 23.69 16.13 -2.94
N GLU A 262 23.26 16.72 -1.83
CA GLU A 262 22.74 18.09 -1.80
C GLU A 262 23.85 19.13 -1.89
N HIS A 263 23.74 20.07 -2.83
CA HIS A 263 24.81 21.04 -3.14
C HIS A 263 25.25 21.89 -1.93
N ARG A 264 24.35 22.12 -0.96
CA ARG A 264 24.65 22.90 0.26
C ARG A 264 24.88 22.03 1.50
N GLY A 265 24.95 20.72 1.37
CA GLY A 265 25.10 19.79 2.50
C GLY A 265 23.86 19.69 3.40
N LYS A 266 22.73 20.25 2.98
CA LYS A 266 21.47 20.22 3.75
C LYS A 266 20.79 18.86 3.62
N LEU A 267 19.95 18.53 4.59
CA LEU A 267 19.13 17.31 4.57
C LEU A 267 17.79 17.60 3.89
N ASP A 268 17.34 16.68 3.03
CA ASP A 268 16.07 16.76 2.33
C ASP A 268 15.10 15.69 2.86
N MET A 269 14.00 16.14 3.46
CA MET A 269 13.02 15.27 4.10
C MET A 269 12.30 14.34 3.12
N SER A 270 12.12 14.78 1.86
CA SER A 270 11.42 13.98 0.84
C SER A 270 12.24 12.76 0.42
N THR A 271 13.55 12.95 0.23
CA THR A 271 14.52 11.88 -0.04
C THR A 271 14.59 10.85 1.10
N MET A 272 14.26 11.25 2.34
CA MET A 272 14.38 10.39 3.52
C MET A 272 13.14 9.53 3.76
N ALA A 273 11.97 9.99 3.34
CA ALA A 273 10.74 9.22 3.39
C ALA A 273 10.66 8.11 2.30
N MET A 274 11.47 8.19 1.23
CA MET A 274 11.26 7.43 -0.01
C MET A 274 12.26 6.29 -0.30
N GLN A 275 13.30 6.09 0.50
CA GLN A 275 14.39 5.17 0.15
C GLN A 275 14.23 3.77 0.74
N GLY A 276 13.60 2.88 -0.02
CA GLY A 276 13.65 1.44 0.28
C GLY A 276 13.08 0.59 -0.85
N ALA A 277 13.95 -0.01 -1.68
CA ALA A 277 13.88 -1.40 -2.14
C ALA A 277 14.52 -1.62 -3.53
N ALA A 278 15.16 -2.79 -3.69
CA ALA A 278 15.25 -3.50 -4.97
C ALA A 278 15.48 -5.00 -4.74
N LEU A 279 14.72 -5.87 -5.41
CA LEU A 279 15.08 -7.26 -5.78
C LEU A 279 14.29 -7.72 -7.03
N GLY A 280 14.79 -8.77 -7.71
CA GLY A 280 14.62 -8.97 -9.16
C GLY A 280 13.82 -10.18 -9.69
N SER A 281 13.11 -10.97 -8.87
CA SER A 281 12.41 -12.18 -9.37
C SER A 281 10.91 -11.98 -9.63
N SER A 282 10.24 -11.12 -8.86
CA SER A 282 8.79 -10.86 -9.00
C SER A 282 8.44 -9.84 -10.08
N ILE A 283 9.44 -9.39 -10.87
CA ILE A 283 9.28 -8.34 -11.87
C ILE A 283 8.37 -8.81 -13.03
N GLY A 284 8.51 -10.06 -13.48
CA GLY A 284 7.82 -10.54 -14.69
C GLY A 284 6.29 -10.55 -14.56
N SER A 285 5.77 -11.20 -13.52
CA SER A 285 4.35 -11.26 -13.20
C SER A 285 3.79 -9.87 -12.83
N ALA A 286 4.56 -9.08 -12.09
CA ALA A 286 4.22 -7.70 -11.72
C ALA A 286 4.05 -6.81 -12.96
N VAL A 287 5.02 -6.82 -13.87
CA VAL A 287 4.95 -6.02 -15.10
C VAL A 287 3.79 -6.50 -15.98
N ALA A 288 3.63 -7.80 -16.19
CA ALA A 288 2.53 -8.32 -17.01
C ALA A 288 1.16 -7.95 -16.41
N GLY A 289 0.94 -8.19 -15.12
CA GLY A 289 -0.29 -7.84 -14.41
C GLY A 289 -0.54 -6.33 -14.39
N GLY A 290 0.51 -5.54 -14.17
CA GLY A 290 0.45 -4.08 -14.13
C GLY A 290 0.17 -3.46 -15.50
N LEU A 291 0.68 -4.05 -16.58
CA LEU A 291 0.35 -3.63 -17.95
C LEU A 291 -1.14 -3.87 -18.26
N VAL A 292 -1.66 -5.07 -17.95
CA VAL A 292 -3.08 -5.39 -18.16
C VAL A 292 -3.98 -4.49 -17.32
N THR A 293 -3.65 -4.33 -16.04
CA THR A 293 -4.39 -3.46 -15.12
C THR A 293 -4.34 -2.02 -15.59
N GLY A 294 -3.17 -1.52 -15.99
CA GLY A 294 -3.01 -0.18 -16.57
C GLY A 294 -3.89 0.04 -17.80
N LEU A 295 -4.01 -0.95 -18.69
CA LEU A 295 -4.87 -0.86 -19.88
C LEU A 295 -6.35 -0.73 -19.51
N ILE A 296 -6.82 -1.50 -18.51
CA ILE A 296 -8.17 -1.40 -17.97
C ILE A 296 -8.39 -0.01 -17.35
N LEU A 297 -7.45 0.45 -16.52
CA LEU A 297 -7.54 1.74 -15.84
C LEU A 297 -7.41 2.94 -16.79
N ARG A 298 -6.86 2.76 -17.99
CA ARG A 298 -6.73 3.83 -19.00
C ARG A 298 -8.07 4.23 -19.63
N LEU A 299 -9.09 3.38 -19.54
CA LEU A 299 -10.41 3.67 -20.11
C LEU A 299 -10.99 4.97 -19.52
N PRO A 300 -11.59 5.86 -20.33
CA PRO A 300 -12.06 7.19 -19.89
C PRO A 300 -13.42 7.14 -19.18
N ILE A 301 -13.67 6.10 -18.37
CA ILE A 301 -14.96 5.86 -17.71
C ILE A 301 -14.88 5.98 -16.18
N TRP A 302 -13.66 6.05 -15.64
CA TRP A 302 -13.38 5.90 -14.22
C TRP A 302 -13.35 7.22 -13.44
N ASP A 303 -13.74 8.33 -14.05
CA ASP A 303 -13.70 9.67 -13.43
C ASP A 303 -12.28 10.07 -12.96
N GLN A 304 -11.25 9.68 -13.72
CA GLN A 304 -9.87 10.14 -13.53
C GLN A 304 -9.77 11.69 -13.62
N PRO A 305 -8.85 12.32 -12.87
CA PRO A 305 -8.74 13.78 -12.90
C PRO A 305 -8.12 14.21 -14.23
N PRO A 306 -8.50 15.36 -14.81
CA PRO A 306 -7.72 16.02 -15.86
C PRO A 306 -6.30 16.37 -15.36
N ASP A 307 -5.35 16.53 -16.29
CA ASP A 307 -3.93 16.73 -15.95
C ASP A 307 -3.70 17.97 -15.05
N GLU A 308 -4.47 19.03 -15.25
CA GLU A 308 -4.39 20.28 -14.49
C GLU A 308 -4.84 20.17 -13.02
N TYR A 309 -5.61 19.11 -12.71
CA TYR A 309 -6.18 18.84 -11.39
C TYR A 309 -5.56 17.61 -10.71
N CYS A 310 -4.45 17.10 -11.23
CA CYS A 310 -3.70 16.06 -10.55
C CYS A 310 -3.15 16.57 -9.21
N PHE A 311 -3.00 15.66 -8.25
CA PHE A 311 -2.47 15.91 -6.90
C PHE A 311 -3.29 16.94 -6.10
N ASP A 312 -4.60 17.02 -6.37
CA ASP A 312 -5.52 17.97 -5.70
C ASP A 312 -6.74 17.26 -5.06
N ASP A 313 -6.87 17.41 -3.75
CA ASP A 313 -7.98 16.89 -2.95
C ASP A 313 -9.33 17.48 -3.38
N ALA A 314 -9.37 18.72 -3.88
CA ALA A 314 -10.61 19.41 -4.22
C ALA A 314 -11.40 18.69 -5.34
N VAL A 315 -10.76 17.81 -6.11
CA VAL A 315 -11.42 17.00 -7.14
C VAL A 315 -12.41 16.01 -6.52
N TYR A 316 -12.08 15.43 -5.37
CA TYR A 316 -12.84 14.31 -4.78
C TYR A 316 -13.40 14.61 -3.39
N TRP A 317 -12.87 15.63 -2.71
CA TRP A 317 -13.22 15.96 -1.33
C TRP A 317 -13.82 17.35 -1.24
N LYS A 318 -14.70 17.52 -0.25
CA LYS A 318 -15.09 18.85 0.22
C LYS A 318 -13.94 19.41 1.05
N VAL A 319 -13.19 20.35 0.48
CA VAL A 319 -12.08 21.02 1.17
C VAL A 319 -12.56 22.30 1.88
N PRO A 320 -11.90 22.73 2.97
CA PRO A 320 -12.25 23.98 3.63
C PRO A 320 -12.07 25.22 2.73
N LYS A 321 -12.97 26.20 2.83
CA LYS A 321 -13.01 27.39 1.95
C LYS A 321 -11.73 28.23 1.92
N TRP A 322 -10.96 28.27 3.00
CA TRP A 322 -9.68 29.01 3.01
C TRP A 322 -8.64 28.42 2.06
N ARG A 323 -8.68 27.10 1.78
CA ARG A 323 -7.85 26.48 0.75
C ARG A 323 -8.25 26.89 -0.68
N GLU A 324 -9.52 27.23 -0.91
CA GLU A 324 -10.01 27.68 -2.22
C GLU A 324 -9.52 29.10 -2.54
N HIS A 325 -9.34 29.94 -1.52
CA HIS A 325 -8.86 31.32 -1.67
C HIS A 325 -7.35 31.43 -1.91
N ASP A 326 -6.52 30.55 -1.35
CA ASP A 326 -5.07 30.55 -1.61
C ASP A 326 -4.74 30.43 -3.10
N ASP A 327 -5.55 29.70 -3.88
CA ASP A 327 -5.39 29.60 -5.34
C ASP A 327 -5.76 30.90 -6.09
N GLN A 328 -6.74 31.65 -5.59
CA GLN A 328 -7.13 32.93 -6.17
C GLN A 328 -6.14 34.05 -5.81
N PHE A 329 -5.62 34.06 -4.58
CA PHE A 329 -4.61 35.03 -4.16
C PHE A 329 -3.30 34.85 -4.95
N LEU A 330 -2.82 33.62 -5.15
CA LEU A 330 -1.63 33.35 -5.95
C LEU A 330 -1.81 33.65 -7.45
N GLN A 331 -3.03 33.53 -7.99
CA GLN A 331 -3.33 33.97 -9.37
C GLN A 331 -3.35 35.49 -9.50
N HIS A 332 -3.89 36.21 -8.51
CA HIS A 332 -3.90 37.67 -8.50
C HIS A 332 -2.50 38.28 -8.36
N GLU A 333 -1.63 37.68 -7.55
CA GLU A 333 -0.25 38.16 -7.37
C GLU A 333 0.59 37.97 -8.65
N ASN A 334 0.41 36.86 -9.37
CA ASN A 334 1.07 36.63 -10.66
C ASN A 334 0.56 37.53 -11.80
N GLN A 335 -0.70 37.98 -11.76
CA GLN A 335 -1.21 38.97 -12.71
C GLN A 335 -0.64 40.36 -12.46
N ASN A 336 -0.44 40.74 -11.20
CA ASN A 336 0.10 42.05 -10.84
C ASN A 336 1.61 42.19 -11.14
N HIS A 337 2.34 41.09 -11.32
CA HIS A 337 3.76 41.10 -11.73
C HIS A 337 3.98 41.14 -13.25
N LEU A 338 2.91 41.12 -14.06
CA LEU A 338 2.99 41.17 -15.54
C LEU A 338 2.69 42.56 -16.13
N GLU A 339 2.36 43.55 -15.31
CA GLU A 339 2.32 44.95 -15.76
C GLU A 339 3.68 45.60 -15.48
N PRO A 340 4.48 45.92 -16.51
CA PRO A 340 5.62 46.81 -16.30
C PRO A 340 5.06 48.19 -15.96
N GLU A 341 5.39 48.71 -14.78
CA GLU A 341 5.21 50.12 -14.47
C GLU A 341 5.94 50.93 -15.56
N VAL A 342 5.17 51.64 -16.38
CA VAL A 342 5.64 52.57 -17.41
C VAL A 342 5.94 53.92 -16.78
#